data_AF-A0A1I4A990-F1
#
_entry.id   AF-A0A1I4A990-F1
#
_cell.length_a   1.000
_cell.length_b   1.000
_cell.length_c   1.000
_cell.angle_alpha   90.00
_cell.angle_beta   90.00
_cell.angle_gamma   90.00
#
_symmetry.space_group_name_H-M   'P 1'
#
loop_
_entity.id
_entity.type
_entity.pdbx_description
1 polymer ?
#
loop_
_entity_poly.entity_id
_entity_poly.type
_entity_poly.pdbx_seq_one_letter_code
_entity_poly.pdbx_strand_id
1 'polypeptide(L)'
;MAVLLHQPVPRTRVRLGRPLGRRPGWRATARGFVCYRARDAATGRFSTWEEWHLRDDGGADHRLAYTYGSRTRTVTLSYPVDLPERLDPATLRAGEEVLVTLDGRPRRLQVARADVAEVLHVLGSPRHPLAVGDRVAHAELRAPDVVLTVQDAGGGVVDVHRGAVLDPHAQRQVLGRDVRPRTNRFLAAGAAFAGFVLLYNALQACLPQDGTGDAAGAATAVVAPLGAAHATP
;
A
#
# COMPACT_ATOMS: atom_id res chain seq x y z
N MET A 1 -17.64 -26.30 6.15
CA MET A 1 -16.39 -25.62 5.72
C MET A 1 -16.74 -24.44 4.83
N ALA A 2 -16.80 -23.23 5.40
CA ALA A 2 -16.92 -22.00 4.63
C ALA A 2 -15.54 -21.36 4.59
N VAL A 3 -14.88 -21.38 3.43
CA VAL A 3 -13.70 -20.55 3.22
C VAL A 3 -14.22 -19.12 3.16
N LEU A 4 -14.12 -18.40 4.28
CA LEU A 4 -14.20 -16.95 4.32
C LEU A 4 -13.04 -16.42 3.45
N LEU A 5 -13.28 -16.30 2.16
CA LEU A 5 -12.43 -15.54 1.26
C LEU A 5 -12.38 -14.13 1.84
N HIS A 6 -11.28 -13.81 2.51
CA HIS A 6 -10.94 -12.46 2.93
C HIS A 6 -10.94 -11.61 1.65
N GLN A 7 -12.05 -10.93 1.39
CA GLN A 7 -12.16 -9.94 0.32
C GLN A 7 -11.05 -8.91 0.59
N PRO A 8 -10.08 -8.70 -0.32
CA PRO A 8 -9.00 -7.78 -0.05
C PRO A 8 -9.57 -6.37 -0.02
N VAL A 9 -9.76 -5.86 1.20
CA VAL A 9 -10.16 -4.46 1.44
C VAL A 9 -9.10 -3.56 0.82
N PRO A 10 -9.49 -2.51 0.07
CA PRO A 10 -8.52 -1.54 -0.44
C PRO A 10 -7.63 -1.02 0.69
N ARG A 11 -6.32 -1.11 0.54
CA ARG A 11 -5.34 -0.63 1.53
C ARG A 11 -5.21 0.89 1.45
N THR A 12 -5.43 1.45 0.26
CA THR A 12 -5.46 2.89 0.07
C THR A 12 -6.59 3.55 0.85
N ARG A 13 -6.42 4.84 1.15
CA ARG A 13 -7.43 5.67 1.82
C ARG A 13 -8.42 6.33 0.86
N VAL A 14 -8.52 5.81 -0.36
CA VAL A 14 -9.51 6.24 -1.35
C VAL A 14 -10.84 5.54 -1.05
N ARG A 15 -11.95 6.17 -1.42
CA ARG A 15 -13.30 5.63 -1.21
C ARG A 15 -14.16 5.95 -2.41
N LEU A 16 -14.97 4.99 -2.83
CA LEU A 16 -15.96 5.18 -3.88
C LEU A 16 -16.90 6.34 -3.52
N GLY A 17 -17.27 7.13 -4.54
CA GLY A 17 -18.17 8.28 -4.40
C GLY A 17 -17.60 9.48 -3.63
N ARG A 18 -16.39 9.37 -3.05
CA ARG A 18 -15.74 10.48 -2.35
C ARG A 18 -14.82 11.23 -3.31
N PRO A 19 -14.91 12.57 -3.37
CA PRO A 19 -14.01 13.35 -4.20
C PRO A 19 -12.57 13.31 -3.68
N LEU A 20 -11.65 13.35 -4.62
CA LEU A 20 -10.22 13.62 -4.50
C LEU A 20 -9.93 14.91 -5.25
N GLY A 21 -8.89 15.63 -4.85
CA GLY A 21 -8.53 16.88 -5.52
C GLY A 21 -8.48 18.05 -4.55
N ARG A 22 -7.35 18.76 -4.57
CA ARG A 22 -7.19 20.08 -3.95
C ARG A 22 -6.61 21.11 -4.92
N ARG A 23 -6.09 20.65 -6.07
CA ARG A 23 -5.60 21.52 -7.12
C ARG A 23 -6.78 22.32 -7.72
N PRO A 24 -6.68 23.65 -7.84
CA PRO A 24 -7.70 24.45 -8.53
C PRO A 24 -7.97 23.90 -9.94
N GLY A 25 -9.24 23.75 -10.29
CA GLY A 25 -9.67 23.21 -11.59
C GLY A 25 -9.50 21.69 -11.74
N TRP A 26 -9.06 20.96 -10.71
CA TRP A 26 -8.99 19.50 -10.76
C TRP A 26 -9.55 18.87 -9.49
N ARG A 27 -10.70 18.22 -9.64
CA ARG A 27 -11.37 17.40 -8.66
C ARG A 27 -11.96 16.19 -9.38
N ALA A 28 -11.80 15.02 -8.78
CA ALA A 28 -12.27 13.76 -9.35
C ALA A 28 -12.88 12.84 -8.31
N THR A 29 -13.91 12.11 -8.71
CA THR A 29 -14.62 11.16 -7.84
C THR A 29 -14.27 9.73 -8.22
N ALA A 30 -13.91 8.90 -7.25
CA ALA A 30 -13.68 7.48 -7.49
C ALA A 30 -15.00 6.75 -7.81
N ARG A 31 -15.06 6.12 -8.98
CA ARG A 31 -16.24 5.38 -9.48
C ARG A 31 -16.05 3.88 -9.41
N GLY A 32 -14.81 3.41 -9.59
CA GLY A 32 -14.49 1.99 -9.58
C GLY A 32 -13.13 1.73 -8.95
N PHE A 33 -12.93 0.47 -8.59
CA PHE A 33 -11.71 -0.04 -8.01
C PHE A 33 -11.44 -1.45 -8.55
N VAL A 34 -10.18 -1.72 -8.86
CA VAL A 34 -9.71 -3.06 -9.21
C VAL A 34 -8.39 -3.34 -8.49
N CYS A 35 -8.28 -4.53 -7.90
CA CYS A 35 -7.02 -5.00 -7.34
C CYS A 35 -6.44 -6.07 -8.26
N TYR A 36 -5.19 -5.88 -8.65
CA TYR A 36 -4.50 -6.78 -9.56
C TYR A 36 -3.28 -7.40 -8.90
N ARG A 37 -2.90 -8.58 -9.38
CA ARG A 37 -1.64 -9.22 -9.05
C ARG A 37 -0.99 -9.78 -10.29
N ALA A 38 0.26 -9.43 -10.52
CA ALA A 38 1.08 -9.99 -11.58
C ALA A 38 2.32 -10.66 -10.98
N ARG A 39 2.80 -11.71 -11.64
CA ARG A 39 4.05 -12.36 -11.30
C ARG A 39 5.13 -11.87 -12.26
N ASP A 40 6.16 -11.27 -11.72
CA ASP A 40 7.33 -10.86 -12.48
C ASP A 40 8.05 -12.11 -13.01
N ALA A 41 8.23 -12.21 -14.33
CA ALA A 41 8.78 -13.40 -14.97
C ALA A 41 10.26 -13.64 -14.62
N ALA A 42 11.05 -12.57 -14.46
CA ALA A 42 12.48 -12.66 -14.20
C ALA A 42 12.80 -13.07 -12.76
N THR A 43 12.05 -12.52 -11.80
CA THR A 43 12.29 -12.72 -10.36
C THR A 43 11.34 -13.72 -9.73
N GLY A 44 10.26 -14.10 -10.42
CA GLY A 44 9.19 -14.95 -9.92
C GLY A 44 8.36 -14.33 -8.79
N ARG A 45 8.61 -13.06 -8.43
CA ARG A 45 7.95 -12.37 -7.32
C ARG A 45 6.63 -11.76 -7.76
N PHE A 46 5.66 -11.76 -6.85
CA PHE A 46 4.40 -11.08 -7.09
C PHE A 46 4.50 -9.58 -6.80
N SER A 47 3.92 -8.79 -7.70
CA SER A 47 3.58 -7.39 -7.47
C SER A 47 2.06 -7.27 -7.42
N THR A 48 1.56 -6.42 -6.53
CA THR A 48 0.13 -6.14 -6.41
C THR A 48 -0.09 -4.65 -6.57
N TRP A 49 -1.17 -4.26 -7.23
CA TRP A 49 -1.57 -2.86 -7.26
C TRP A 49 -3.07 -2.71 -7.16
N GLU A 50 -3.44 -1.63 -6.49
CA GLU A 50 -4.81 -1.13 -6.43
C GLU A 50 -4.98 -0.06 -7.48
N GLU A 51 -6.00 -0.18 -8.30
CA GLU A 51 -6.33 0.76 -9.36
C GLU A 51 -7.67 1.39 -9.08
N TRP A 52 -7.69 2.72 -8.97
CA TRP A 52 -8.91 3.49 -8.80
C TRP A 52 -9.24 4.22 -10.08
N HIS A 53 -10.46 4.01 -10.56
CA HIS A 53 -11.01 4.69 -11.74
C HIS A 53 -11.70 5.94 -11.23
N LEU A 54 -11.14 7.08 -11.57
CA LEU A 54 -11.62 8.40 -11.16
C LEU A 54 -12.29 9.06 -12.35
N ARG A 55 -13.31 9.88 -12.09
CA ARG A 55 -13.90 10.76 -13.10
C ARG A 55 -13.87 12.19 -12.59
N ASP A 56 -13.28 13.10 -13.35
CA ASP A 56 -13.22 14.51 -12.97
C ASP A 56 -14.52 15.27 -13.24
N ASP A 57 -14.59 16.50 -12.74
CA ASP A 57 -15.74 17.38 -12.91
C ASP A 57 -15.99 17.75 -14.39
N GLY A 58 -14.97 17.66 -15.25
CA GLY A 58 -15.08 17.83 -16.71
C GLY A 58 -15.51 16.56 -17.44
N GLY A 59 -15.64 15.44 -16.73
CA GLY A 59 -16.04 14.15 -17.29
C GLY A 59 -14.89 13.32 -17.86
N ALA A 60 -13.64 13.73 -17.73
CA ALA A 60 -12.50 12.91 -18.13
C ALA A 60 -12.24 11.81 -17.10
N ASP A 61 -11.92 10.61 -17.60
CA ASP A 61 -11.58 9.47 -16.75
C ASP A 61 -10.08 9.48 -16.46
N HIS A 62 -9.70 9.27 -15.21
CA HIS A 62 -8.31 9.20 -14.75
C HIS A 62 -8.09 7.91 -13.97
N ARG A 63 -6.83 7.50 -13.86
CA ARG A 63 -6.44 6.31 -13.11
C ARG A 63 -5.53 6.69 -11.95
N LEU A 64 -5.81 6.19 -10.76
CA LEU A 64 -4.90 6.30 -9.62
C LEU A 64 -4.48 4.89 -9.19
N ALA A 65 -3.21 4.56 -9.42
CA ALA A 65 -2.64 3.29 -9.04
C ALA A 65 -1.84 3.41 -7.73
N TYR A 66 -2.03 2.47 -6.81
CA TYR A 66 -1.14 2.24 -5.67
C TYR A 66 -0.49 0.87 -5.82
N THR A 67 0.75 0.86 -6.28
CA THR A 67 1.56 -0.35 -6.47
C THR A 67 2.35 -0.66 -5.22
N TYR A 68 2.21 -1.89 -4.72
CA TYR A 68 2.92 -2.35 -3.55
C TYR A 68 3.49 -3.77 -3.70
N GLY A 69 4.61 -3.98 -3.02
CA GLY A 69 5.31 -5.26 -2.92
C GLY A 69 6.32 -5.22 -1.78
N SER A 70 7.25 -6.18 -1.74
CA SER A 70 8.25 -6.26 -0.67
C SER A 70 9.16 -5.02 -0.58
N ARG A 71 9.34 -4.27 -1.67
CA ARG A 71 10.19 -3.06 -1.71
C ARG A 71 9.55 -1.84 -2.37
N THR A 72 8.39 -2.00 -2.99
CA THR A 72 7.73 -0.92 -3.76
C THR A 72 6.52 -0.41 -3.02
N ARG A 73 6.37 0.92 -2.95
CA ARG A 73 5.18 1.61 -2.45
C ARG A 73 5.00 2.90 -3.23
N THR A 74 4.41 2.79 -4.42
CA THR A 74 4.32 3.89 -5.38
C THR A 74 2.87 4.27 -5.59
N VAL A 75 2.60 5.57 -5.63
CA VAL A 75 1.29 6.10 -6.03
C VAL A 75 1.52 6.79 -7.37
N THR A 76 0.74 6.42 -8.37
CA THR A 76 0.81 6.99 -9.71
C THR A 76 -0.57 7.52 -10.07
N LEU A 77 -0.66 8.80 -10.41
CA LEU A 77 -1.85 9.37 -11.03
C LEU A 77 -1.60 9.42 -12.52
N SER A 78 -2.47 8.80 -13.30
CA SER A 78 -2.33 8.68 -14.74
C SER A 78 -3.53 9.25 -15.48
N TYR A 79 -3.23 9.89 -16.59
CA TYR A 79 -4.18 10.57 -17.47
C TYR A 79 -4.27 9.79 -18.79
N PRO A 80 -5.46 9.64 -19.39
CA PRO A 80 -5.61 8.96 -20.66
C PRO A 80 -4.84 9.72 -21.75
N VAL A 81 -4.25 8.98 -22.66
CA VAL A 81 -3.56 9.53 -23.82
C VAL A 81 -3.96 8.75 -25.06
N ASP A 82 -4.33 9.47 -26.10
CA ASP A 82 -4.57 8.89 -27.40
C ASP A 82 -3.24 8.81 -28.16
N LEU A 83 -2.87 7.59 -28.56
CA LEU A 83 -1.75 7.34 -29.45
C LEU A 83 -2.28 6.92 -30.83
N PRO A 84 -1.67 7.38 -31.93
CA PRO A 84 -1.99 6.87 -33.26
C PRO A 84 -1.52 5.42 -33.44
N GLU A 85 -0.49 5.00 -32.71
CA GLU A 85 -0.01 3.61 -32.73
C GLU A 85 -0.93 2.69 -31.93
N ARG A 86 -1.29 1.55 -32.52
CA ARG A 86 -2.00 0.48 -31.81
C ARG A 86 -0.98 -0.39 -31.07
N LEU A 87 -0.84 -0.15 -29.77
CA LEU A 87 -0.01 -0.98 -28.90
C LEU A 87 -0.83 -2.18 -28.41
N ASP A 88 -0.30 -3.38 -28.54
CA ASP A 88 -0.87 -4.59 -27.92
C ASP A 88 0.01 -5.03 -26.75
N PRO A 89 -0.42 -4.83 -25.49
CA PRO A 89 0.38 -5.15 -24.32
C PRO A 89 0.70 -6.65 -24.20
N ALA A 90 -0.06 -7.55 -24.85
CA ALA A 90 0.23 -8.98 -24.83
C ALA A 90 1.43 -9.35 -25.72
N THR A 91 1.81 -8.49 -26.67
CA THR A 91 2.92 -8.73 -27.59
C THR A 91 4.23 -8.08 -27.12
N LEU A 92 4.15 -7.09 -26.24
CA LEU A 92 5.29 -6.35 -25.73
C LEU A 92 6.19 -7.20 -24.82
N ARG A 93 7.49 -6.91 -24.83
CA ARG A 93 8.53 -7.65 -24.11
C ARG A 93 9.42 -6.69 -23.34
N ALA A 94 9.64 -6.99 -22.06
CA ALA A 94 10.54 -6.20 -21.23
C ALA A 94 11.94 -6.09 -21.87
N GLY A 95 12.47 -4.87 -21.90
CA GLY A 95 13.77 -4.54 -22.48
C GLY A 95 13.74 -4.06 -23.93
N GLU A 96 12.67 -4.30 -24.69
CA GLU A 96 12.58 -3.78 -26.06
C GLU A 96 12.30 -2.27 -26.08
N GLU A 97 12.61 -1.64 -27.22
CA GLU A 97 12.28 -0.23 -27.48
C GLU A 97 11.08 -0.13 -28.41
N VAL A 98 10.15 0.76 -28.08
CA VAL A 98 8.96 1.06 -28.86
C VAL A 98 8.97 2.53 -29.25
N LEU A 99 8.64 2.83 -30.51
CA LEU A 99 8.44 4.18 -30.99
C LEU A 99 6.95 4.52 -30.88
N VAL A 100 6.61 5.62 -30.20
CA VAL A 100 5.23 6.13 -30.10
C VAL A 100 5.18 7.61 -30.42
N THR A 101 4.04 8.10 -30.87
CA THR A 101 3.81 9.51 -31.13
C THR A 101 3.05 10.11 -29.95
N LEU A 102 3.79 10.77 -29.06
CA LEU A 102 3.25 11.41 -27.86
C LEU A 102 3.28 12.93 -28.03
N ASP A 103 2.14 13.60 -27.76
CA ASP A 103 2.00 15.05 -27.92
C ASP A 103 2.43 15.53 -29.33
N GLY A 104 2.12 14.73 -30.37
CA GLY A 104 2.47 15.00 -31.77
C GLY A 104 3.95 14.79 -32.13
N ARG A 105 4.76 14.22 -31.24
CA ARG A 105 6.19 13.99 -31.47
C ARG A 105 6.57 12.52 -31.28
N PRO A 106 7.43 11.96 -32.17
CA PRO A 106 7.95 10.62 -31.98
C PRO A 106 8.85 10.57 -30.73
N ARG A 107 8.63 9.55 -29.90
CA ARG A 107 9.41 9.26 -28.68
C ARG A 107 9.75 7.78 -28.67
N ARG A 108 11.01 7.46 -28.40
CA ARG A 108 11.43 6.09 -28.08
C ARG A 108 11.27 5.85 -26.59
N LEU A 109 10.58 4.78 -26.23
CA LEU A 109 10.40 4.34 -24.86
C LEU A 109 10.86 2.90 -24.74
N GLN A 110 11.46 2.56 -23.60
CA GLN A 110 11.78 1.19 -23.28
C GLN A 110 10.60 0.54 -22.57
N VAL A 111 10.29 -0.71 -22.91
CA VAL A 111 9.36 -1.53 -22.14
C VAL A 111 10.04 -1.93 -20.83
N ALA A 112 9.70 -1.22 -19.74
CA ALA A 112 10.25 -1.50 -18.42
C ALA A 112 9.65 -2.78 -17.82
N ARG A 113 8.39 -3.07 -18.15
CA ARG A 113 7.68 -4.28 -17.73
C ARG A 113 6.61 -4.65 -18.74
N ALA A 114 6.42 -5.94 -18.97
CA ALA A 114 5.27 -6.50 -19.65
C ALA A 114 4.87 -7.79 -18.91
N ASP A 115 3.63 -7.87 -18.46
CA ASP A 115 3.11 -8.98 -17.68
C ASP A 115 1.61 -9.19 -17.87
N VAL A 116 1.14 -10.36 -17.43
CA VAL A 116 -0.30 -10.67 -17.35
C VAL A 116 -0.70 -10.65 -15.89
N ALA A 117 -1.65 -9.77 -15.58
CA ALA A 117 -2.21 -9.58 -14.26
C ALA A 117 -3.47 -10.42 -14.08
N GLU A 118 -3.66 -10.96 -12.88
CA GLU A 118 -4.92 -11.55 -12.43
C GLU A 118 -5.72 -10.50 -11.64
N VAL A 119 -7.01 -10.35 -11.96
CA VAL A 119 -7.94 -9.53 -11.18
C VAL A 119 -8.30 -10.26 -9.89
N LEU A 120 -7.91 -9.70 -8.75
CA LEU A 120 -8.19 -10.28 -7.43
C LEU A 120 -9.49 -9.77 -6.82
N HIS A 121 -9.88 -8.54 -7.14
CA HIS A 121 -11.06 -7.92 -6.55
C HIS A 121 -11.53 -6.72 -7.38
N VAL A 122 -12.83 -6.49 -7.40
CA VAL A 122 -13.49 -5.39 -8.11
C VAL A 122 -14.55 -4.78 -7.22
N LEU A 123 -14.62 -3.45 -7.16
CA LEU A 123 -15.67 -2.71 -6.44
C LEU A 123 -16.16 -1.52 -7.27
N GLY A 124 -17.45 -1.18 -7.10
CA GLY A 124 -18.07 -0.06 -7.81
C GLY A 124 -18.21 -0.34 -9.30
N SER A 125 -18.04 0.72 -10.09
CA SER A 125 -18.19 0.69 -11.55
C SER A 125 -16.85 1.08 -12.18
N PRO A 126 -15.90 0.15 -12.32
CA PRO A 126 -14.71 0.40 -13.13
C PRO A 126 -15.11 0.74 -14.56
N ARG A 127 -14.21 1.41 -15.27
CA ARG A 127 -14.46 1.91 -16.64
C ARG A 127 -14.84 0.79 -17.59
N HIS A 128 -14.21 -0.37 -17.43
CA HIS A 128 -14.44 -1.56 -18.24
C HIS A 128 -14.98 -2.69 -17.37
N PRO A 129 -15.86 -3.55 -17.91
CA PRO A 129 -16.40 -4.67 -17.16
C PRO A 129 -15.31 -5.71 -16.93
N LEU A 130 -14.77 -5.74 -15.71
CA LEU A 130 -13.80 -6.73 -15.26
C LEU A 130 -14.42 -7.58 -14.15
N ALA A 131 -14.10 -8.87 -14.15
CA ALA A 131 -14.49 -9.85 -13.15
C ALA A 131 -13.27 -10.40 -12.41
N VAL A 132 -13.50 -10.89 -11.19
CA VAL A 132 -12.46 -11.59 -10.42
C VAL A 132 -12.03 -12.85 -11.16
N GLY A 133 -10.72 -13.04 -11.31
CA GLY A 133 -10.10 -14.12 -12.07
C GLY A 133 -9.76 -13.76 -13.51
N ASP A 134 -10.23 -12.61 -14.02
CA ASP A 134 -9.88 -12.15 -15.36
C ASP A 134 -8.36 -11.93 -15.48
N ARG A 135 -7.85 -12.19 -16.68
CA ARG A 135 -6.45 -11.96 -17.04
C ARG A 135 -6.34 -10.71 -17.89
N VAL A 136 -5.48 -9.80 -17.47
CA VAL A 136 -5.28 -8.50 -18.09
C VAL A 136 -3.83 -8.36 -18.50
N ALA A 137 -3.57 -8.24 -19.81
CA ALA A 137 -2.24 -7.92 -20.31
C ALA A 137 -1.91 -6.46 -20.00
N HIS A 138 -0.70 -6.22 -19.51
CA HIS A 138 -0.26 -4.91 -19.04
C HIS A 138 1.21 -4.70 -19.38
N ALA A 139 1.54 -3.48 -19.80
CA ALA A 139 2.91 -3.05 -20.03
C ALA A 139 3.16 -1.64 -19.49
N GLU A 140 4.37 -1.42 -18.98
CA GLU A 140 4.85 -0.12 -18.55
C GLU A 140 6.01 0.31 -19.45
N LEU A 141 5.82 1.41 -20.18
CA LEU A 141 6.82 2.02 -21.05
C LEU A 141 7.44 3.22 -20.35
N ARG A 142 8.76 3.39 -20.48
CA ARG A 142 9.48 4.49 -19.81
C ARG A 142 10.47 5.18 -20.73
N ALA A 143 10.54 6.50 -20.55
CA ALA A 143 11.64 7.38 -20.92
C ALA A 143 11.98 8.26 -19.69
N PRO A 144 13.07 9.03 -19.69
CA PRO A 144 13.46 9.83 -18.52
C PRO A 144 12.37 10.77 -17.98
N ASP A 145 11.51 11.29 -18.85
CA ASP A 145 10.46 12.28 -18.57
C ASP A 145 9.02 11.73 -18.74
N VAL A 146 8.87 10.46 -19.10
CA VAL A 146 7.57 9.86 -19.47
C VAL A 146 7.44 8.45 -18.91
N VAL A 147 6.28 8.17 -18.32
CA VAL A 147 5.82 6.81 -18.04
C VAL A 147 4.48 6.62 -18.72
N LEU A 148 4.36 5.60 -19.58
CA LEU A 148 3.09 5.17 -20.13
C LEU A 148 2.72 3.80 -19.58
N THR A 149 1.45 3.62 -19.26
CA THR A 149 0.86 2.32 -18.96
C THR A 149 -0.06 1.95 -20.10
N VAL A 150 0.18 0.78 -20.69
CA VAL A 150 -0.64 0.17 -21.74
C VAL A 150 -1.32 -1.03 -21.11
N GLN A 151 -2.64 -1.11 -21.19
CA GLN A 151 -3.40 -2.19 -20.56
C GLN A 151 -4.53 -2.66 -21.46
N ASP A 152 -4.68 -3.97 -21.58
CA ASP A 152 -5.88 -4.56 -22.17
C ASP A 152 -7.01 -4.43 -21.14
N ALA A 153 -7.98 -3.60 -21.47
CA ALA A 153 -9.14 -3.32 -20.65
C ALA A 153 -10.22 -4.42 -20.74
N GLY A 154 -10.00 -5.45 -21.56
CA GLY A 154 -10.95 -6.52 -21.85
C GLY A 154 -11.65 -6.30 -23.20
N GLY A 155 -11.98 -7.39 -23.89
CA GLY A 155 -12.67 -7.32 -25.19
C GLY A 155 -11.84 -6.72 -26.32
N GLY A 156 -10.51 -6.68 -26.18
CA GLY A 156 -9.59 -6.13 -27.18
C GLY A 156 -9.49 -4.60 -27.19
N VAL A 157 -10.06 -3.93 -26.17
CA VAL A 157 -9.90 -2.49 -25.95
C VAL A 157 -8.59 -2.25 -25.21
N VAL A 158 -7.72 -1.43 -25.79
CA VAL A 158 -6.45 -1.06 -25.15
C VAL A 158 -6.53 0.35 -24.64
N ASP A 159 -6.20 0.50 -23.36
CA ASP A 159 -6.08 1.79 -22.70
C ASP A 159 -4.62 2.19 -22.55
N VAL A 160 -4.30 3.42 -22.95
CA VAL A 160 -2.98 4.02 -22.74
C VAL A 160 -3.11 5.21 -21.81
N HIS A 161 -2.29 5.23 -20.77
CA HIS A 161 -2.28 6.31 -19.78
C HIS A 161 -0.87 6.82 -19.53
N ARG A 162 -0.71 8.15 -19.45
CA ARG A 162 0.53 8.80 -19.01
C ARG A 162 0.51 9.01 -17.51
N GLY A 163 1.45 8.39 -16.81
CA GLY A 163 1.55 8.40 -15.35
C GLY A 163 2.49 9.47 -14.81
N ALA A 164 2.12 10.04 -13.67
CA ALA A 164 2.99 10.83 -12.80
C ALA A 164 3.08 10.16 -11.42
N VAL A 165 4.30 9.81 -11.00
CA VAL A 165 4.55 9.27 -9.66
C VAL A 165 4.42 10.38 -8.63
N LEU A 166 3.57 10.18 -7.63
CA LEU A 166 3.29 11.15 -6.59
C LEU A 166 3.98 10.75 -5.27
N ASP A 167 4.93 11.57 -4.85
CA ASP A 167 5.45 11.55 -3.49
C ASP A 167 4.36 12.04 -2.48
N PRO A 168 4.58 11.92 -1.16
CA PRO A 168 3.58 12.34 -0.17
C PRO A 168 3.20 13.83 -0.25
N HIS A 169 4.10 14.71 -0.68
CA HIS A 169 3.83 16.13 -0.83
C HIS A 169 2.96 16.39 -2.06
N ALA A 170 3.33 15.83 -3.22
CA ALA A 170 2.56 15.88 -4.46
C ALA A 170 1.16 15.28 -4.30
N GLN A 171 1.01 14.18 -3.55
CA GLN A 171 -0.31 13.62 -3.22
C GLN A 171 -1.19 14.62 -2.46
N ARG A 172 -0.65 15.31 -1.45
CA ARG A 172 -1.41 16.33 -0.69
C ARG A 172 -1.77 17.54 -1.55
N GLN A 173 -0.88 17.95 -2.45
CA GLN A 173 -1.14 19.07 -3.36
C GLN A 173 -2.21 18.73 -4.40
N VAL A 174 -2.08 17.58 -5.06
CA VAL A 174 -2.97 17.18 -6.15
C VAL A 174 -4.26 16.57 -5.61
N LEU A 175 -4.16 15.52 -4.79
CA LEU A 175 -5.29 14.73 -4.30
C LEU A 175 -5.95 15.31 -3.04
N GLY A 176 -5.31 16.29 -2.39
CA GLY A 176 -5.76 16.88 -1.13
C GLY A 176 -5.43 16.05 0.13
N ARG A 177 -4.90 14.84 -0.04
CA ARG A 177 -4.54 13.92 1.03
C ARG A 177 -3.53 12.89 0.55
N ASP A 178 -2.82 12.30 1.49
CA ASP A 178 -2.03 11.09 1.25
C ASP A 178 -2.97 9.89 1.13
N VAL A 179 -2.85 9.14 0.04
CA VAL A 179 -3.70 7.97 -0.23
C VAL A 179 -3.06 6.67 0.21
N ARG A 180 -1.75 6.67 0.49
CA ARG A 180 -1.05 5.47 0.97
C ARG A 180 -1.63 5.03 2.32
N PRO A 181 -1.60 3.73 2.64
CA PRO A 181 -1.97 3.24 3.96
C PRO A 181 -1.07 3.90 5.02
N ARG A 182 -1.61 4.15 6.21
CA ARG A 182 -0.78 4.59 7.34
C ARG A 182 0.10 3.43 7.79
N THR A 183 1.41 3.58 7.64
CA THR A 183 2.36 2.71 8.35
C THR A 183 2.42 3.19 9.80
N ASN A 184 1.76 2.51 10.73
CA ASN A 184 1.84 2.82 12.16
C ASN A 184 3.22 2.42 12.72
N ARG A 185 4.23 3.24 12.43
CA ARG A 185 5.61 3.05 12.93
C ARG A 185 5.68 3.01 14.46
N PHE A 186 4.73 3.68 15.14
CA PHE A 186 4.63 3.65 16.61
C PHE A 186 4.25 2.28 17.17
N LEU A 187 3.40 1.50 16.49
CA LEU A 187 3.09 0.13 16.92
C LEU A 187 4.27 -0.82 16.71
N ALA A 188 5.01 -0.66 15.61
CA ALA A 188 6.21 -1.44 15.35
C ALA A 188 7.33 -1.11 16.34
N ALA A 189 7.54 0.17 16.65
CA ALA A 189 8.48 0.62 17.67
C ALA A 189 8.07 0.15 19.07
N GLY A 190 6.78 0.24 19.41
CA GLY A 190 6.24 -0.26 20.68
C GLY A 190 6.40 -1.77 20.84
N ALA A 191 6.14 -2.55 19.78
CA ALA A 191 6.35 -4.00 19.79
C ALA A 191 7.84 -4.37 19.88
N ALA A 192 8.73 -3.64 19.19
CA ALA A 192 10.17 -3.84 19.31
C ALA A 192 10.69 -3.48 20.71
N PHE A 193 10.18 -2.40 21.31
CA PHE A 193 10.51 -2.01 22.68
C PHE A 193 10.01 -3.05 23.70
N ALA A 194 8.76 -3.50 23.57
CA ALA A 194 8.22 -4.55 24.43
C ALA A 194 9.00 -5.87 24.28
N GLY A 195 9.36 -6.24 23.05
CA GLY A 195 10.22 -7.41 22.78
C GLY A 195 11.60 -7.27 23.40
N PHE A 196 12.22 -6.07 23.31
CA PHE A 196 13.50 -5.78 23.96
C PHE A 196 13.39 -5.87 25.49
N VAL A 197 12.34 -5.31 26.10
CA VAL A 197 12.11 -5.38 27.56
C VAL A 197 11.89 -6.83 28.02
N LEU A 198 11.12 -7.62 27.28
CA LEU A 198 10.90 -9.03 27.60
C LEU A 198 12.19 -9.85 27.47
N LEU A 199 12.97 -9.63 26.41
CA LEU A 199 14.25 -10.29 26.21
C LEU A 199 15.26 -9.89 27.31
N TYR A 200 15.31 -8.61 27.67
CA TYR A 200 16.17 -8.10 28.73
C TYR A 200 15.82 -8.73 30.08
N ASN A 201 14.53 -8.79 30.45
CA ASN A 201 14.09 -9.44 31.69
C ASN A 201 14.36 -10.96 31.69
N ALA A 202 14.18 -11.64 30.56
CA ALA A 202 14.51 -13.07 30.45
C ALA A 202 16.01 -13.33 30.61
N LEU A 203 16.87 -12.46 30.04
CA LEU A 203 18.32 -12.54 30.23
C LEU A 203 18.73 -12.27 31.67
N GLN A 204 18.09 -11.31 32.36
CA GLN A 204 18.32 -11.04 33.79
C GLN A 204 17.90 -12.22 34.68
N ALA A 205 16.84 -12.94 34.33
CA ALA A 205 16.40 -14.14 35.05
C ALA A 205 17.34 -15.35 34.87
N CYS A 206 18.24 -15.32 33.89
CA CYS A 206 19.23 -16.37 33.64
C CYS A 206 20.65 -16.00 34.09
N LEU A 207 20.87 -14.78 34.61
CA LEU A 207 22.15 -14.42 35.21
C LEU A 207 22.21 -15.03 36.62
N PRO A 208 23.28 -15.78 36.96
CA PRO A 208 23.47 -16.26 38.32
C PRO A 208 23.59 -15.05 39.25
N GLN A 209 22.76 -15.00 40.30
CA GLN A 209 22.98 -14.05 41.39
C GLN A 209 24.27 -14.45 42.07
N ASP A 210 25.32 -13.65 41.91
CA ASP A 210 26.54 -13.77 42.69
C ASP A 210 26.18 -13.54 44.16
N GLY A 211 26.04 -14.65 44.87
CA GLY A 211 25.91 -14.71 46.31
C GLY A 211 27.17 -14.16 46.96
N THR A 212 27.03 -12.99 47.57
CA THR A 212 27.91 -12.46 48.60
C THR A 212 26.94 -11.88 49.64
N GLY A 213 26.94 -12.23 50.92
CA GLY A 213 27.86 -12.94 51.80
C GLY A 213 27.48 -12.46 53.20
N ASP A 214 27.35 -13.39 54.14
CA ASP A 214 26.82 -13.26 55.51
C ASP A 214 27.25 -12.04 56.34
N ALA A 215 26.33 -11.59 57.23
CA ALA A 215 26.63 -11.37 58.65
C ALA A 215 25.35 -11.22 59.51
N ALA A 216 25.03 -12.30 60.24
CA ALA A 216 24.68 -12.39 61.66
C ALA A 216 23.80 -11.33 62.37
N GLY A 217 22.87 -11.83 63.20
CA GLY A 217 22.62 -11.26 64.53
C GLY A 217 21.16 -11.07 64.92
N ALA A 218 20.58 -12.07 65.59
CA ALA A 218 19.27 -12.02 66.22
C ALA A 218 19.22 -11.07 67.44
N ALA A 219 18.07 -10.42 67.69
CA ALA A 219 17.58 -10.14 69.04
C ALA A 219 16.09 -9.74 69.05
N THR A 220 15.39 -10.27 70.04
CA THR A 220 13.93 -10.33 70.22
C THR A 220 13.41 -9.25 71.18
N ALA A 221 12.08 -9.05 71.14
CA ALA A 221 11.17 -8.63 72.22
C ALA A 221 10.90 -7.13 72.44
N VAL A 222 9.61 -6.77 72.57
CA VAL A 222 8.93 -6.02 73.67
C VAL A 222 7.41 -6.19 73.46
N VAL A 223 6.69 -7.01 74.24
CA VAL A 223 5.87 -6.73 75.46
C VAL A 223 4.60 -5.87 75.24
N ALA A 224 3.48 -6.41 75.75
CA ALA A 224 2.08 -5.95 75.66
C ALA A 224 1.74 -4.71 76.54
N PRO A 225 0.59 -4.04 76.31
CA PRO A 225 0.28 -2.73 76.91
C PRO A 225 -0.40 -2.81 78.29
N LEU A 226 -0.29 -1.66 78.99
CA LEU A 226 -0.77 -1.33 80.34
C LEU A 226 -2.26 -1.62 80.61
N GLY A 227 -2.55 -2.02 81.85
CA GLY A 227 -3.87 -1.90 82.47
C GLY A 227 -3.96 -0.72 83.45
N ALA A 228 -5.12 -0.07 83.46
CA ALA A 228 -5.72 0.71 84.56
C ALA A 228 -7.21 0.90 84.19
N ALA A 229 -8.19 0.25 84.83
CA ALA A 229 -8.80 0.53 86.14
C ALA A 229 -10.02 1.48 86.06
N HIS A 230 -11.21 0.95 86.43
CA HIS A 230 -12.33 1.64 87.11
C HIS A 230 -13.19 0.54 87.76
N ALA A 231 -13.28 0.44 89.10
CA ALA A 231 -14.24 1.09 90.02
C ALA A 231 -15.70 0.69 89.67
N THR A 232 -16.55 0.10 90.53
CA THR A 232 -16.97 0.36 91.93
C THR A 232 -18.12 -0.65 92.22
N PRO A 233 -18.82 -0.65 93.37
CA PRO A 233 -18.47 -0.32 94.76
C PRO A 233 -18.44 -1.55 95.70
#